data_AF-A0A930AWE5-F1
#
_entry.id   AF-A0A930AWE5-F1
#
_cell.length_a   1.000
_cell.length_b   1.000
_cell.length_c   1.000
_cell.angle_alpha   90.00
_cell.angle_beta   90.00
_cell.angle_gamma   90.00
#
_symmetry.space_group_name_H-M   'P 1'
#
loop_
_entity.id
_entity.type
_entity.pdbx_description
1 polymer ?
#
loop_
_entity_poly.entity_id
_entity_poly.type
_entity_poly.pdbx_seq_one_letter_code
_entity_poly.pdbx_strand_id
1 'polypeptide(L)'
;YMKMIVDEFVRVQKAKDLKVRSYEMILAGFLYFCNYERFIECLDQSNLSSILQDGLNYYIDSYVFEQGEDELRRYHLYYYSGALFNIYTVWMRNGKKENVEDVAKIVYEHVKREHQTL
;
A
#
# COMPACT_ATOMS: atom_id res chain seq x y z
N TYR A 1 2.14 -10.88 13.47
CA TYR A 1 3.14 -10.90 12.38
C TYR A 1 2.93 -9.73 11.41
N MET A 2 1.76 -9.56 10.78
CA MET A 2 1.53 -8.43 9.86
C MET A 2 1.75 -7.04 10.45
N LYS A 3 1.30 -6.78 11.68
CA LYS A 3 1.58 -5.50 12.36
C LYS A 3 3.08 -5.20 12.45
N MET A 4 3.90 -6.22 12.75
CA MET A 4 5.37 -6.03 12.81
C MET A 4 5.97 -5.66 11.46
N ILE A 5 5.48 -6.25 10.37
CA ILE A 5 5.89 -5.91 9.00
C ILE A 5 5.52 -4.45 8.69
N VAL A 6 4.32 -4.02 9.08
CA VAL A 6 3.86 -2.63 8.91
C VAL A 6 4.70 -1.66 9.76
N ASP A 7 4.93 -1.98 11.03
CA ASP A 7 5.72 -1.14 11.95
C ASP A 7 7.16 -0.98 11.43
N GLU A 8 7.75 -2.06 10.89
CA GLU A 8 9.05 -2.04 10.24
C GLU A 8 9.06 -1.16 8.99
N PHE A 9 8.08 -1.33 8.10
CA PHE A 9 7.92 -0.49 6.91
C PHE A 9 7.86 1.00 7.28
N VAL A 10 7.00 1.36 8.23
CA VAL A 10 6.82 2.74 8.70
C VAL A 10 8.14 3.31 9.22
N ARG A 11 8.86 2.54 10.03
CA ARG A 11 10.17 2.95 10.57
C ARG A 11 11.18 3.22 9.45
N VAL A 12 11.24 2.36 8.45
CA VAL A 12 12.16 2.52 7.30
C VAL A 12 11.78 3.74 6.45
N GLN A 13 10.48 3.99 6.21
CA GLN A 13 10.07 5.13 5.39
C GLN A 13 10.12 6.47 6.13
N LYS A 14 9.87 6.50 7.45
CA LYS A 14 10.03 7.72 8.26
C LYS A 14 11.44 8.30 8.18
N ALA A 15 12.46 7.44 8.10
CA ALA A 15 13.84 7.89 7.92
C ALA A 15 14.10 8.58 6.56
N LYS A 16 13.21 8.40 5.58
CA LYS A 16 13.32 8.96 4.23
C LYS A 16 12.41 10.18 4.01
N ASP A 17 11.58 10.54 4.99
CA ASP A 17 10.64 11.67 4.94
C ASP A 17 9.76 11.71 3.66
N LEU A 18 9.30 10.53 3.22
CA LEU A 18 8.47 10.43 2.01
C LEU A 18 7.03 10.87 2.29
N LYS A 19 6.50 11.73 1.43
CA LYS A 19 5.10 12.15 1.51
C LYS A 19 4.16 10.98 1.20
N VAL A 20 3.13 10.84 2.03
CA VAL A 20 2.05 9.88 1.79
C VAL A 20 1.46 10.10 0.39
N ARG A 21 1.24 9.02 -0.35
CA ARG A 21 0.72 9.01 -1.73
C ARG A 21 1.65 9.64 -2.79
N SER A 22 2.90 9.99 -2.46
CA SER A 22 3.90 10.32 -3.49
C SER A 22 4.29 9.08 -4.30
N TYR A 23 4.82 9.30 -5.50
CA TYR A 23 5.33 8.21 -6.34
C TYR A 23 6.39 7.38 -5.61
N GLU A 24 7.30 8.03 -4.89
CA GLU A 24 8.39 7.39 -4.14
C GLU A 24 7.83 6.51 -3.01
N MET A 25 6.81 6.98 -2.29
CA MET A 25 6.16 6.20 -1.23
C MET A 25 5.41 4.99 -1.81
N ILE A 26 4.73 5.16 -2.94
CA ILE A 26 4.05 4.06 -3.65
C ILE A 26 5.08 3.00 -4.08
N LEU A 27 6.13 3.41 -4.80
CA LEU A 27 7.18 2.52 -5.26
C LEU A 27 7.87 1.82 -4.09
N ALA A 28 8.15 2.54 -3.00
CA ALA A 28 8.71 1.96 -1.79
C ALA A 28 7.77 0.89 -1.18
N GLY A 29 6.45 1.10 -1.21
CA GLY A 29 5.47 0.11 -0.80
C GLY A 29 5.52 -1.17 -1.64
N PHE A 30 5.53 -1.04 -2.97
CA PHE A 30 5.65 -2.19 -3.89
C PHE A 30 6.95 -2.97 -3.65
N LEU A 31 8.09 -2.28 -3.62
CA LEU A 31 9.40 -2.89 -3.38
C LEU A 31 9.45 -3.57 -2.01
N TYR A 32 8.84 -2.98 -1.00
CA TYR A 32 8.79 -3.58 0.32
C TYR A 32 7.95 -4.85 0.32
N PHE A 33 6.80 -4.89 -0.36
CA PHE A 33 6.01 -6.11 -0.50
C PHE A 33 6.75 -7.22 -1.25
N CYS A 34 7.57 -6.89 -2.24
CA CYS A 34 8.43 -7.89 -2.90
C CYS A 34 9.36 -8.63 -1.92
N ASN A 35 9.81 -7.97 -0.83
CA ASN A 35 10.64 -8.64 0.19
C ASN A 35 9.86 -9.70 0.99
N TYR A 36 8.53 -9.62 1.02
CA TYR A 36 7.65 -10.56 1.70
C TYR A 36 6.81 -11.38 0.72
N GLU A 37 7.18 -11.42 -0.56
CA GLU A 37 6.37 -12.03 -1.62
C GLU A 37 5.92 -13.45 -1.27
N ARG A 38 6.84 -14.33 -0.88
CA ARG A 38 6.50 -15.72 -0.52
C ARG A 38 5.49 -15.82 0.61
N PHE A 39 5.54 -14.90 1.57
CA PHE A 39 4.59 -14.85 2.68
C PHE A 39 3.22 -14.38 2.19
N ILE A 40 3.19 -13.34 1.35
CA ILE A 40 1.97 -12.80 0.76
C ILE A 40 1.31 -13.85 -0.15
N GLU A 41 2.08 -14.51 -1.02
CA GLU A 41 1.63 -15.63 -1.88
C GLU A 41 1.01 -16.76 -1.05
N CYS A 42 1.65 -17.15 0.05
CA CYS A 42 1.15 -18.21 0.93
C CYS A 42 -0.21 -17.86 1.54
N LEU A 43 -0.36 -16.62 2.05
CA LEU A 43 -1.64 -16.15 2.56
C LEU A 43 -2.70 -16.12 1.48
N ASP A 44 -2.33 -15.66 0.28
CA ASP A 44 -3.24 -15.53 -0.84
C ASP A 44 -3.77 -16.88 -1.34
N GLN A 45 -2.87 -17.85 -1.55
CA GLN A 45 -3.22 -19.21 -1.97
C GLN A 45 -4.02 -19.97 -0.90
N SER A 46 -3.90 -19.57 0.37
CA SER A 46 -4.60 -20.17 1.50
C SER A 46 -5.96 -19.52 1.80
N ASN A 47 -6.43 -18.56 0.97
CA ASN A 47 -7.62 -17.74 1.23
C ASN A 47 -7.55 -16.93 2.54
N LEU A 48 -6.35 -16.53 2.94
CA LEU A 48 -6.07 -15.73 4.14
C LEU A 48 -5.68 -14.29 3.81
N SER A 49 -6.04 -13.78 2.63
CA SER A 49 -5.72 -12.42 2.19
C SER A 49 -6.33 -11.33 3.07
N SER A 50 -7.37 -11.64 3.87
CA SER A 50 -7.90 -10.74 4.89
C SER A 50 -6.85 -10.30 5.92
N ILE A 51 -5.89 -11.17 6.24
CA ILE A 51 -4.78 -10.84 7.15
C ILE A 51 -3.90 -9.72 6.58
N LEU A 52 -3.73 -9.68 5.25
CA LEU A 52 -2.99 -8.61 4.56
C LEU A 52 -3.79 -7.32 4.56
N GLN A 53 -5.10 -7.41 4.27
CA GLN A 53 -6.02 -6.27 4.32
C GLN A 53 -6.04 -5.62 5.71
N ASP A 54 -6.10 -6.43 6.78
CA ASP A 54 -6.06 -5.94 8.15
C ASP A 54 -4.74 -5.22 8.49
N GLY A 55 -3.62 -5.68 7.93
CA GLY A 55 -2.34 -5.01 8.04
C GLY A 55 -2.33 -3.62 7.39
N LEU A 56 -2.92 -3.50 6.20
CA LEU A 56 -3.07 -2.23 5.49
C LEU A 56 -4.00 -1.26 6.22
N ASN A 57 -5.12 -1.76 6.75
CA ASN A 57 -6.05 -0.95 7.53
C ASN A 57 -5.36 -0.43 8.80
N TYR A 58 -4.62 -1.29 9.50
CA TYR A 58 -3.81 -0.90 10.64
C TYR A 58 -2.78 0.18 10.28
N TYR A 59 -2.13 0.09 9.11
CA TYR A 59 -1.22 1.13 8.62
C TYR A 59 -1.92 2.48 8.47
N ILE A 60 -3.09 2.49 7.83
CA ILE A 60 -3.88 3.72 7.64
C ILE A 60 -4.28 4.32 8.98
N ASP A 61 -4.90 3.52 9.85
CA ASP A 61 -5.48 4.00 11.11
C ASP A 61 -4.42 4.46 12.12
N SER A 62 -3.24 3.83 12.11
CA SER A 62 -2.21 4.07 13.12
C SER A 62 -1.15 5.10 12.71
N TYR A 63 -0.96 5.32 11.39
CA TYR A 63 0.17 6.12 10.90
C TYR A 63 -0.17 7.16 9.84
N VAL A 64 -1.32 7.07 9.17
CA VAL A 64 -1.66 7.97 8.06
C VAL A 64 -2.84 8.87 8.39
N PHE A 65 -3.87 8.33 9.02
CA PHE A 65 -5.03 9.10 9.45
C PHE A 65 -4.70 9.86 10.73
N GLU A 66 -4.84 11.18 10.69
CA GLU A 66 -4.59 12.02 11.87
C GLU A 66 -5.88 12.22 12.68
N GLN A 67 -5.75 12.23 14.01
CA GLN A 67 -6.89 12.48 14.90
C GLN A 67 -7.46 13.88 14.66
N GLY A 68 -8.78 13.96 14.44
CA GLY A 68 -9.48 15.22 14.14
C GLY A 68 -9.66 15.54 12.66
N GLU A 69 -9.16 14.67 11.75
CA GLU A 69 -9.51 14.76 10.33
C GLU A 69 -10.95 14.30 10.05
N ASP A 70 -11.51 14.77 8.94
CA ASP A 70 -12.83 14.32 8.45
C ASP A 70 -12.82 12.80 8.21
N GLU A 71 -13.81 12.09 8.76
CA GLU A 71 -14.00 10.66 8.57
C GLU A 71 -14.15 10.26 7.09
N LEU A 72 -14.65 11.16 6.23
CA LEU A 72 -14.66 10.94 4.77
C LEU A 72 -13.25 10.73 4.20
N ARG A 73 -12.24 11.42 4.75
CA ARG A 73 -10.84 11.23 4.36
C ARG A 73 -10.35 9.82 4.69
N ARG A 74 -10.82 9.21 5.78
CA ARG A 74 -10.49 7.82 6.12
C ARG A 74 -10.93 6.85 5.03
N TYR A 75 -12.13 7.03 4.48
CA TYR A 75 -12.61 6.19 3.37
C TYR A 75 -11.83 6.41 2.07
N HIS A 76 -11.40 7.65 1.78
CA HIS A 76 -10.48 7.91 0.67
C HIS A 76 -9.13 7.19 0.84
N LEU A 77 -8.61 7.13 2.07
CA LEU A 77 -7.38 6.41 2.37
C LEU A 77 -7.55 4.88 2.21
N TYR A 78 -8.68 4.31 2.63
CA TYR A 78 -8.98 2.90 2.41
C TYR A 78 -9.19 2.55 0.93
N TYR A 79 -9.82 3.44 0.16
CA TYR A 79 -9.92 3.29 -1.29
C TYR A 79 -8.53 3.25 -1.93
N TYR A 80 -7.65 4.19 -1.58
CA TYR A 80 -6.29 4.23 -2.08
C TYR A 80 -5.48 2.99 -1.69
N SER A 81 -5.48 2.59 -0.41
CA SER A 81 -4.71 1.42 0.05
C SER A 81 -5.24 0.12 -0.54
N GLY A 82 -6.56 0.00 -0.69
CA GLY A 82 -7.21 -1.14 -1.34
C GLY A 82 -6.84 -1.25 -2.82
N ALA A 83 -6.89 -0.14 -3.56
CA ALA A 83 -6.49 -0.12 -4.98
C ALA A 83 -5.01 -0.49 -5.17
N LEU A 84 -4.12 0.10 -4.34
CA LEU A 84 -2.68 -0.20 -4.35
C LEU A 84 -2.42 -1.70 -4.12
N PHE A 85 -3.05 -2.28 -3.09
CA PHE A 85 -2.87 -3.68 -2.74
C PHE A 85 -3.45 -4.64 -3.78
N ASN A 86 -4.61 -4.33 -4.34
CA ASN A 86 -5.19 -5.13 -5.40
C ASN A 86 -4.30 -5.15 -6.65
N ILE A 87 -3.73 -4.00 -7.04
CA ILE A 87 -2.78 -3.94 -8.17
C ILE A 87 -1.53 -4.77 -7.87
N TYR A 88 -0.96 -4.65 -6.67
CA TYR A 88 0.20 -5.44 -6.27
C TYR A 88 -0.09 -6.95 -6.33
N THR A 89 -1.21 -7.40 -5.76
CA THR A 89 -1.57 -8.83 -5.73
C THR A 89 -1.82 -9.40 -7.12
N VAL A 90 -2.51 -8.66 -8.00
CA VAL A 90 -2.71 -9.08 -9.40
C VAL A 90 -1.38 -9.12 -10.16
N TRP A 91 -0.53 -8.10 -10.01
CA TRP A 91 0.79 -8.05 -10.64
C TRP A 91 1.67 -9.23 -10.19
N MET A 92 1.68 -9.52 -8.88
CA MET A 92 2.39 -10.65 -8.29
C MET A 92 1.87 -12.00 -8.80
N ARG A 93 0.55 -12.24 -8.78
CA ARG A 93 -0.08 -13.46 -9.34
C ARG A 93 0.23 -13.68 -10.81
N ASN A 94 0.38 -12.61 -11.58
CA ASN A 94 0.74 -12.67 -13.00
C ASN A 94 2.24 -12.89 -13.24
N GLY A 95 3.03 -13.09 -12.18
CA GLY A 95 4.46 -13.37 -12.24
C GLY A 95 5.34 -12.12 -12.28
N LYS A 96 4.81 -10.94 -11.93
CA LYS A 96 5.54 -9.66 -11.90
C LYS A 96 6.25 -9.35 -13.22
N LYS A 97 5.54 -9.54 -14.34
CA LYS A 97 6.12 -9.44 -15.70
C LYS A 97 6.50 -8.02 -16.07
N GLU A 98 5.67 -7.07 -15.68
CA GLU A 98 5.89 -5.64 -15.89
C GLU A 98 6.89 -5.11 -14.88
N ASN A 99 7.64 -4.08 -15.27
CA ASN A 99 8.57 -3.38 -14.40
C ASN A 99 7.80 -2.68 -13.24
N VAL A 100 8.35 -2.75 -12.02
CA VAL A 100 7.67 -2.26 -10.80
C VAL A 100 7.49 -0.74 -10.80
N GLU A 101 8.43 0.01 -11.37
CA GLU A 101 8.34 1.45 -11.54
C GLU A 101 7.17 1.84 -12.44
N ASP A 102 6.93 1.09 -13.52
CA ASP A 102 5.79 1.31 -14.42
C ASP A 102 4.45 1.02 -13.71
N VAL A 103 4.37 -0.06 -12.94
CA VAL A 103 3.17 -0.41 -12.17
C VAL A 103 2.89 0.63 -11.07
N ALA A 104 3.91 1.05 -10.33
CA ALA A 104 3.79 2.10 -9.32
C ALA A 104 3.33 3.43 -9.94
N LYS A 105 3.80 3.75 -11.15
CA LYS A 105 3.39 4.96 -11.87
C LYS A 105 1.90 4.96 -12.21
N ILE A 106 1.30 3.81 -12.52
CA ILE A 106 -0.15 3.71 -12.77
C ILE A 106 -0.94 4.17 -11.53
N VAL A 107 -0.56 3.70 -10.34
CA VAL A 107 -1.22 4.10 -9.08
C VAL A 107 -1.03 5.59 -8.83
N TYR A 108 0.19 6.10 -9.01
CA TYR A 108 0.50 7.51 -8.80
C TYR A 108 -0.29 8.45 -9.72
N GLU A 109 -0.45 8.09 -11.00
CA GLU A 109 -1.25 8.89 -11.94
C GLU A 109 -2.73 8.96 -11.55
N HIS A 110 -3.31 7.91 -10.96
CA HIS A 110 -4.69 7.94 -10.46
C HIS A 110 -4.81 8.85 -9.23
N VAL A 111 -3.91 8.68 -8.26
CA VAL A 111 -3.84 9.56 -7.08
C VAL A 111 -3.71 11.03 -7.48
N LYS A 112 -2.84 11.33 -8.44
CA LYS A 112 -2.60 12.70 -8.90
C LYS A 112 -3.84 13.34 -9.53
N ARG A 113 -4.63 12.58 -10.30
CA ARG A 113 -5.86 13.06 -10.94
C ARG A 113 -6.97 13.36 -9.93
N GLU A 114 -7.09 12.56 -8.87
CA GLU A 114 -8.05 12.80 -7.79
C GLU A 114 -7.79 14.12 -7.04
N HIS A 115 -6.53 14.55 -6.94
CA HIS A 115 -6.18 15.85 -6.35
C HIS A 115 -6.46 17.05 -7.27
N GLN A 116 -6.78 16.83 -8.54
CA GLN A 116 -7.12 17.92 -9.49
C GLN A 116 -8.64 18.13 -9.63
N THR A 117 -9.45 17.25 -9.06
CA THR A 117 -10.92 17.26 -9.15
C THR A 117 -11.61 17.61 -7.81
N LEU A 118 -10.83 17.83 -6.75
CA LEU A 118 -11.22 18.37 -5.45
C LEU A 118 -10.62 19.76 -5.28
#